data_AF-A0A087T079-F1
#
_entry.id   AF-A0A087T079-F1
#
_cell.length_a   1.000
_cell.length_b   1.000
_cell.length_c   1.000
_cell.angle_alpha   90.00
_cell.angle_beta   90.00
_cell.angle_gamma   90.00
#
_symmetry.space_group_name_H-M   'P 1'
#
loop_
_entity.id
_entity.type
_entity.pdbx_description
1 polymer ?
#
loop_
_entity_poly.entity_id
_entity_poly.type
_entity_poly.pdbx_seq_one_letter_code
_entity_poly.pdbx_strand_id
1 'polypeptide(L)' 'MMKSWFLLSFMIVFILLQMVSSRPCRRNRDCPNGQCCLEQDGKRQCSDLTEPGHICTVRTGSNT' A
#
# COMPACT_ATOMS: atom_id res chain seq x y z
N MET A 1 -30.53 4.93 22.23
CA MET A 1 -30.08 4.27 20.98
C MET A 1 -29.07 5.14 20.22
N MET A 2 -28.00 5.63 20.86
CA MET A 2 -27.00 6.53 20.22
C MET A 2 -25.67 5.83 19.91
N LYS A 3 -25.44 4.64 20.48
CA LYS A 3 -24.15 3.94 20.44
C LYS A 3 -23.81 3.36 19.06
N SER A 4 -24.82 3.08 18.24
CA SER A 4 -24.64 2.50 16.89
C SER A 4 -24.09 3.49 15.87
N TRP A 5 -24.50 4.77 15.93
CA TRP A 5 -24.03 5.81 15.01
C TRP A 5 -22.56 6.19 15.24
N PHE A 6 -22.11 6.20 16.50
CA PHE A 6 -20.71 6.45 16.82
C PHE A 6 -19.80 5.36 16.25
N LEU A 7 -20.22 4.10 16.31
CA LEU A 7 -19.45 2.98 15.76
C LEU A 7 -19.37 3.02 14.23
N LEU A 8 -20.49 3.35 13.56
CA LEU A 8 -20.51 3.52 12.11
C LEU A 8 -19.57 4.64 11.64
N SER A 9 -19.60 5.79 12.32
CA SER A 9 -18.69 6.90 12.03
C SER A 9 -17.21 6.49 12.17
N PHE A 10 -16.88 5.77 13.25
CA PHE A 10 -15.52 5.29 13.48
C PHE A 10 -15.05 4.31 12.40
N MET A 11 -15.91 3.39 11.97
CA MET A 11 -15.61 2.43 10.90
C MET A 11 -15.34 3.13 9.57
N ILE A 12 -16.13 4.15 9.21
CA ILE A 12 -15.92 4.92 7.97
C ILE A 12 -14.57 5.63 7.99
N VAL A 13 -14.22 6.27 9.11
CA VAL A 13 -12.93 6.96 9.27
C VAL A 13 -11.77 5.97 9.15
N PHE A 14 -11.88 4.78 9.75
CA PHE A 14 -10.87 3.72 9.61
C PHE A 14 -10.69 3.25 8.17
N ILE A 15 -11.78 3.05 7.42
CA ILE A 15 -11.72 2.65 6.01
C ILE A 15 -11.04 3.73 5.16
N LEU A 16 -11.36 5.00 5.40
CA LEU A 16 -10.73 6.13 4.69
C LEU A 16 -9.23 6.24 5.03
N LEU A 17 -8.84 5.98 6.28
CA LEU A 17 -7.44 5.96 6.70
C LEU A 17 -6.62 4.86 6.00
N GLN A 18 -7.19 3.66 5.82
CA GLN A 18 -6.50 2.59 5.11
C GLN A 18 -6.27 2.92 3.62
N MET A 19 -7.22 3.60 2.97
CA MET A 19 -7.07 4.10 1.60
C MET A 19 -5.97 5.17 1.46
N VAL A 20 -5.71 5.96 2.50
CA VAL A 20 -4.63 6.98 2.49
C VAL A 20 -3.24 6.35 2.67
N SER A 21 -3.16 5.18 3.32
CA SER A 21 -1.90 4.46 3.50
C SER A 21 -1.32 3.94 2.17
N SER A 22 -2.17 3.78 1.16
CA SER A 22 -1.82 3.49 -0.22
C SER A 22 -1.17 4.69 -0.90
N ARG A 23 0.12 4.93 -0.59
CA ARG A 23 0.87 6.02 -1.23
C ARG A 23 1.11 5.68 -2.70
N PRO A 24 0.54 6.45 -3.65
CA PRO A 24 0.82 6.23 -5.06
C PRO A 24 2.29 6.57 -5.34
N CYS A 25 2.91 5.81 -6.23
CA CYS A 25 4.32 5.99 -6.60
C CYS A 25 4.50 5.78 -8.10
N ARG A 26 5.56 6.37 -8.66
CA ARG A 26 6.00 6.09 -10.04
C ARG A 26 7.31 5.33 -10.07
N ARG A 27 8.20 5.62 -9.13
CA ARG A 27 9.54 5.07 -8.98
C ARG A 27 9.77 4.61 -7.55
N ASN A 28 10.68 3.67 -7.36
CA ASN A 28 11.03 3.16 -6.03
C ASN A 28 11.56 4.25 -5.08
N ARG A 29 12.14 5.34 -5.62
CA ARG A 29 12.62 6.48 -4.84
C ARG A 29 11.49 7.36 -4.26
N ASP A 30 10.26 7.19 -4.74
CA ASP A 30 9.10 7.90 -4.21
C ASP A 30 8.63 7.26 -2.89
N CYS A 31 9.09 6.05 -2.59
CA CYS A 31 8.77 5.31 -1.38
C CYS A 31 9.87 5.48 -0.32
N PRO A 32 9.52 5.47 0.98
CA PRO A 32 10.51 5.50 2.05
C PRO A 32 11.41 4.24 2.03
N ASN A 33 12.57 4.33 2.68
CA ASN A 33 13.51 3.21 2.79
C ASN A 33 12.82 1.98 3.39
N GLY A 34 13.00 0.81 2.77
CA GLY A 34 12.29 -0.42 3.16
C GLY A 34 10.96 -0.63 2.44
N GLN A 35 10.56 0.28 1.53
CA GLN A 35 9.41 0.11 0.65
C GLN A 35 9.80 0.16 -0.84
N CYS A 36 9.05 -0.53 -1.69
CA CYS A 36 9.23 -0.62 -3.13
C CYS A 36 7.96 -0.15 -3.85
N CYS A 37 8.11 0.48 -5.00
CA CYS A 37 6.96 0.86 -5.82
C CYS A 37 6.51 -0.34 -6.66
N LEU A 38 5.38 -0.93 -6.30
CA LEU A 38 4.81 -2.11 -6.97
C LEU A 38 3.47 -1.78 -7.60
N GLU A 39 3.18 -2.43 -8.73
CA GLU A 39 1.90 -2.32 -9.40
C GLU A 39 0.95 -3.40 -8.87
N GLN A 40 -0.11 -2.98 -8.18
CA GLN A 40 -1.10 -3.86 -7.57
C GLN A 40 -2.48 -3.41 -8.06
N ASP A 41 -3.25 -4.32 -8.66
CA ASP A 41 -4.59 -4.05 -9.21
C ASP A 41 -4.65 -2.87 -10.19
N GLY A 42 -3.62 -2.73 -11.05
CA GLY A 42 -3.52 -1.65 -12.04
C GLY A 42 -3.14 -0.29 -11.47
N LYS A 43 -2.78 -0.20 -10.19
CA LYS A 43 -2.28 1.03 -9.53
C LYS A 43 -0.88 0.80 -8.96
N ARG A 44 0.02 1.75 -9.22
CA ARG A 44 1.37 1.74 -8.63
C ARG A 44 1.38 2.37 -7.25
N GLN A 45 1.76 1.59 -6.24
CA GLN A 45 1.69 1.96 -4.84
C GLN A 45 2.95 1.48 -4.11
N CYS A 46 3.34 2.20 -3.05
CA CYS A 46 4.42 1.76 -2.19
C CYS A 46 3.98 0.55 -1.37
N SER A 47 4.77 -0.51 -1.42
CA SER A 47 4.58 -1.73 -0.63
C SER A 47 5.87 -2.08 0.10
N ASP A 48 5.76 -2.71 1.26
CA ASP A 48 6.94 -3.09 2.05
C ASP A 48 7.81 -4.12 1.32
N LEU A 49 9.14 -3.97 1.46
CA LEU A 49 10.08 -4.98 1.00
C LEU A 49 9.89 -6.24 1.85
N THR A 50 9.88 -7.37 1.18
CA THR A 50 9.74 -8.66 1.85
C THR A 50 11.00 -8.98 2.67
N GLU A 51 10.80 -9.58 3.84
CA GLU A 51 11.89 -9.98 4.72
C GLU A 51 12.75 -11.11 4.11
N PRO A 52 14.01 -11.24 4.54
CA PRO A 52 14.88 -12.35 4.12
C PRO A 52 14.23 -13.72 4.40
N GLY A 53 14.22 -14.60 3.40
CA GLY A 53 13.62 -15.94 3.50
C GLY A 53 12.23 -16.06 2.89
N HIS A 54 11.63 -14.94 2.46
CA HIS A 54 10.37 -14.95 1.71
C HIS A 54 10.57 -14.93 0.19
N ILE A 55 9.49 -15.24 -0.52
CA ILE A 55 9.46 -15.30 -1.98
C ILE A 55 9.56 -13.89 -2.55
N CYS A 56 10.64 -13.63 -3.28
CA CYS A 56 10.84 -12.39 -4.03
C CYS A 56 10.27 -12.53 -5.44
N THR A 57 9.67 -11.47 -5.97
CA THR A 57 9.40 -11.36 -7.41
C THR A 57 10.70 -11.07 -8.13
N VAL A 58 11.13 -11.99 -9.01
CA VAL A 58 12.29 -11.75 -9.87
C VAL A 58 11.92 -10.62 -10.82
N ARG A 59 12.65 -9.50 -10.73
CA ARG A 59 12.44 -8.34 -11.58
C ARG A 59 12.77 -8.75 -13.02
N THR A 60 11.75 -9.01 -13.84
CA THR A 60 11.91 -9.06 -15.29
C THR A 60 12.26 -7.64 -15.72
N GLY A 61 13.55 -7.33 -15.76
CA GLY A 61 14.03 -6.10 -16.33
C GLY A 61 13.65 -6.09 -17.80
N SER A 62 12.58 -5.37 -18.15
CA SER A 62 12.37 -4.93 -19.53
C SER A 62 13.47 -3.93 -19.84
N ASN A 63 14.60 -4.44 -20.34
CA ASN A 63 15.58 -3.65 -21.06
C ASN A 63 14.95 -3.23 -22.39
N THR A 64 14.22 -2.12 -22.38
CA THR A 64 13.84 -1.36 -23.57
C THR A 64 13.72 0.10 -23.18
#